data_AF-A0A7C9KQG4-F1
#
_entry.id   AF-A0A7C9KQG4-F1
#
_cell.length_a   1.000
_cell.length_b   1.000
_cell.length_c   1.000
_cell.angle_alpha   90.00
_cell.angle_beta   90.00
_cell.angle_gamma   90.00
#
_symmetry.space_group_name_H-M   'P 1'
#
loop_
_entity.id
_entity.type
_entity.pdbx_description
1 polymer ?
#
loop_
_entity_poly.entity_id
_entity_poly.type
_entity_poly.pdbx_seq_one_letter_code
_entity_poly.pdbx_strand_id
1 'polypeptide(L)'
;MSSSPASGSPHATTTWQALRHGRTRFTLLMFSIFAIMVYVAWGYSWPANFLPFVIGIPGMALTALQVVLDIRDFKKAEGKIDPRTDFEKYMADILKHTGGKVQMELKPGTTGFQTLVEDHTVMVQDRKRREIILFAYFFGLLAVVLLFGFWIGYPIFMAAFLRYYSRETWKLTLILTAGSWIVMHGILVTLLEQVLFEGFVTEYVLNNWFPE
;
A
#
# COMPACT_ATOMS: atom_id res chain seq x y z
N MET A 1 -43.90 -15.60 -37.42
CA MET A 1 -42.65 -16.13 -38.01
C MET A 1 -41.63 -15.00 -37.91
N SER A 2 -40.82 -15.02 -36.84
CA SER A 2 -39.39 -15.38 -36.87
C SER A 2 -38.58 -14.37 -37.70
N SER A 3 -37.55 -13.71 -37.21
CA SER A 3 -36.48 -14.24 -36.35
C SER A 3 -35.60 -13.10 -35.85
N SER A 4 -35.36 -13.08 -34.54
CA SER A 4 -34.08 -12.63 -34.01
C SER A 4 -33.14 -13.84 -34.03
N PRO A 5 -31.86 -13.68 -34.40
CA PRO A 5 -30.85 -14.31 -33.58
C PRO A 5 -29.70 -13.36 -33.23
N ALA A 6 -29.25 -13.56 -32.00
CA ALA A 6 -28.10 -12.93 -31.38
C ALA A 6 -26.80 -13.13 -32.18
N SER A 7 -25.92 -12.13 -32.12
CA SER A 7 -24.48 -12.34 -32.25
C SER A 7 -23.74 -11.41 -31.27
N GLY A 8 -23.99 -11.61 -29.97
CA GLY A 8 -23.07 -11.16 -28.94
C GLY A 8 -21.86 -12.09 -28.98
N SER A 9 -20.78 -11.66 -29.63
CA SER A 9 -19.49 -12.34 -29.53
C SER A 9 -19.07 -12.39 -28.06
N PRO A 10 -18.73 -13.55 -27.49
CA PRO A 10 -18.13 -13.60 -26.17
C PRO A 10 -16.80 -12.88 -26.26
N HIS A 11 -16.70 -11.67 -25.71
CA HIS A 11 -15.42 -11.02 -25.49
C HIS A 11 -14.68 -11.90 -24.48
N ALA A 12 -13.87 -12.82 -24.99
CA ALA A 12 -12.93 -13.59 -24.20
C ALA A 12 -11.96 -12.58 -23.58
N THR A 13 -12.29 -12.13 -22.36
CA THR A 13 -11.50 -11.22 -21.55
C THR A 13 -10.15 -11.89 -21.33
N THR A 14 -9.24 -11.53 -22.22
CA THR A 14 -7.98 -12.24 -22.36
C THR A 14 -7.20 -11.97 -21.09
N THR A 15 -6.70 -13.00 -20.41
CA THR A 15 -5.91 -12.85 -19.16
C THR A 15 -4.71 -11.89 -19.37
N TRP A 16 -4.26 -11.75 -20.61
CA TRP A 16 -3.29 -10.75 -21.07
C TRP A 16 -3.71 -9.28 -20.90
N GLN A 17 -4.99 -8.94 -21.02
CA GLN A 17 -5.50 -7.59 -20.77
C GLN A 17 -5.55 -7.27 -19.27
N ALA A 18 -5.84 -8.28 -18.44
CA ALA A 18 -5.78 -8.17 -16.98
C ALA A 18 -4.35 -7.84 -16.50
N LEU A 19 -3.35 -8.55 -17.05
CA LEU A 19 -1.95 -8.30 -16.73
C LEU A 19 -1.44 -6.91 -17.17
N ARG A 20 -2.03 -6.32 -18.21
CA ARG A 20 -1.62 -5.00 -18.72
C ARG A 20 -2.18 -3.82 -17.90
N HIS A 21 -3.09 -4.08 -16.96
CA HIS A 21 -3.69 -3.04 -16.12
C HIS A 21 -2.65 -2.41 -15.17
N GLY A 22 -2.76 -1.11 -14.91
CA GLY A 22 -1.74 -0.35 -14.16
C GLY A 22 -1.49 -0.89 -12.74
N ARG A 23 -2.56 -1.32 -12.06
CA ARG A 23 -2.52 -1.89 -10.71
C ARG A 23 -1.74 -3.21 -10.66
N THR A 24 -2.09 -4.15 -11.54
CA THR A 24 -1.46 -5.47 -11.60
C THR A 24 0.01 -5.40 -12.00
N ARG A 25 0.40 -4.45 -12.87
CA ARG A 25 1.81 -4.22 -13.22
C ARG A 25 2.64 -3.78 -12.01
N PHE A 26 2.09 -2.92 -11.16
CA PHE A 26 2.76 -2.49 -9.94
C PHE A 26 2.94 -3.66 -8.96
N THR A 27 1.89 -4.46 -8.74
CA THR A 27 1.96 -5.65 -7.89
C THR A 27 2.98 -6.67 -8.42
N LEU A 28 3.03 -6.90 -9.74
CA LEU A 28 4.02 -7.77 -10.39
C LEU A 28 5.45 -7.25 -10.24
N LEU A 29 5.65 -5.94 -10.33
CA LEU A 29 6.96 -5.32 -10.10
C LEU A 29 7.43 -5.57 -8.66
N MET A 30 6.57 -5.33 -7.66
CA MET A 30 6.90 -5.59 -6.26
C MET A 30 7.17 -7.08 -5.99
N PHE A 31 6.36 -7.98 -6.54
CA PHE A 31 6.60 -9.42 -6.43
C PHE A 31 7.97 -9.81 -7.00
N SER A 32 8.33 -9.25 -8.16
CA SER A 32 9.63 -9.50 -8.80
C SER A 32 10.79 -9.04 -7.93
N ILE A 33 10.68 -7.89 -7.26
CA ILE A 33 11.69 -7.39 -6.33
C ILE A 33 11.87 -8.36 -5.15
N PHE A 34 10.77 -8.83 -4.53
CA PHE A 34 10.84 -9.81 -3.45
C PHE A 34 11.45 -11.15 -3.90
N ALA A 35 11.06 -11.64 -5.08
CA ALA A 35 11.60 -12.87 -5.63
C ALA A 35 13.12 -12.77 -5.89
N ILE A 36 13.58 -11.65 -6.45
CA ILE A 36 15.02 -11.39 -6.67
C ILE A 36 15.74 -11.31 -5.33
N MET A 37 15.20 -10.60 -4.34
CA MET A 37 15.79 -10.48 -3.02
C MET A 37 15.96 -11.86 -2.35
N VAL A 38 14.92 -12.70 -2.38
CA VAL A 38 14.96 -14.07 -1.83
C VAL A 38 15.94 -14.96 -2.63
N TYR A 39 16.01 -14.79 -3.94
CA TYR A 39 16.95 -15.53 -4.78
C TYR A 39 18.41 -15.17 -4.46
N VAL A 40 18.72 -13.87 -4.36
CA VAL A 40 20.07 -13.40 -4.02
C VAL A 40 20.47 -13.81 -2.59
N ALA A 41 19.51 -13.89 -1.66
CA ALA A 41 19.73 -14.35 -0.30
C ALA A 41 20.35 -15.74 -0.20
N TRP A 42 20.06 -16.61 -1.18
CA TRP A 42 20.61 -17.97 -1.23
C TRP A 42 22.13 -18.02 -1.37
N GLY A 43 22.73 -16.96 -1.90
CA GLY A 43 24.19 -16.84 -2.04
C GLY A 43 24.92 -16.39 -0.78
N TYR A 44 24.21 -15.93 0.26
CA TYR A 44 24.82 -15.45 1.49
C TYR A 44 24.94 -16.55 2.54
N SER A 45 26.05 -16.53 3.29
CA SER A 45 26.26 -17.41 4.43
C SER A 45 25.35 -17.03 5.60
N TRP A 46 25.02 -18.01 6.44
CA TRP A 46 24.37 -17.75 7.73
C TRP A 46 25.29 -16.86 8.59
N PRO A 47 24.79 -15.79 9.24
CA PRO A 47 23.38 -15.39 9.43
C PRO A 47 22.85 -14.33 8.43
N ALA A 48 23.63 -13.89 7.44
CA ALA A 48 23.26 -12.77 6.55
C ALA A 48 22.06 -13.06 5.64
N ASN A 49 21.80 -14.33 5.33
CA ASN A 49 20.63 -14.76 4.54
C ASN A 49 19.32 -14.82 5.36
N PHE A 50 19.39 -14.75 6.70
CA PHE A 50 18.22 -14.85 7.57
C PHE A 50 17.23 -13.71 7.34
N LEU A 51 17.74 -12.47 7.26
CA LEU A 51 16.93 -11.27 7.07
C LEU A 51 16.10 -11.31 5.77
N PRO A 52 16.70 -11.52 4.59
CA PRO A 52 15.94 -11.66 3.36
C PRO A 52 14.91 -12.79 3.39
N PHE A 53 15.15 -13.90 4.09
CA PHE A 53 14.17 -14.98 4.19
C PHE A 53 13.00 -14.62 5.11
N VAL A 54 13.28 -14.05 6.29
CA VAL A 54 12.25 -13.67 7.27
C VAL A 54 11.34 -12.56 6.72
N ILE A 55 11.90 -11.60 6.00
CA ILE A 55 11.13 -10.47 5.45
C ILE A 55 10.59 -10.81 4.05
N GLY A 56 11.41 -11.46 3.22
CA GLY A 56 11.12 -11.70 1.83
C GLY A 56 10.12 -12.81 1.57
N ILE A 57 10.15 -13.92 2.31
CA ILE A 57 9.20 -15.02 2.10
C ILE A 57 7.76 -14.59 2.41
N PRO A 58 7.47 -13.96 3.57
CA PRO A 58 6.13 -13.43 3.83
C PRO A 58 5.72 -12.34 2.85
N GLY A 59 6.64 -11.42 2.50
CA GLY A 59 6.38 -10.38 1.50
C GLY A 59 6.04 -10.92 0.11
N MET A 60 6.78 -11.94 -0.34
CA MET A 60 6.54 -12.67 -1.58
C MET A 60 5.20 -13.41 -1.54
N ALA A 61 4.85 -14.05 -0.43
CA ALA A 61 3.57 -14.76 -0.27
C ALA A 61 2.37 -13.79 -0.33
N LEU A 62 2.47 -12.64 0.36
CA LEU A 62 1.42 -11.62 0.37
C LEU A 62 1.25 -10.97 -1.00
N THR A 63 2.35 -10.65 -1.69
CA THR A 63 2.28 -10.07 -3.03
C THR A 63 1.81 -11.08 -4.07
N ALA A 64 2.17 -12.37 -3.95
CA ALA A 64 1.59 -13.44 -4.76
C ALA A 64 0.07 -13.54 -4.55
N LEU A 65 -0.38 -13.49 -3.30
CA LEU A 65 -1.81 -13.47 -2.97
C LEU A 65 -2.50 -12.24 -3.57
N GLN A 66 -1.89 -11.06 -3.48
CA GLN A 66 -2.41 -9.83 -4.12
C GLN A 66 -2.53 -9.97 -5.63
N VAL A 67 -1.53 -10.56 -6.32
CA VAL A 67 -1.61 -10.82 -7.77
C VAL A 67 -2.78 -11.77 -8.08
N VAL A 68 -2.97 -12.82 -7.28
CA VAL A 68 -4.09 -13.76 -7.46
C VAL A 68 -5.43 -13.07 -7.26
N LEU A 69 -5.57 -12.23 -6.22
CA LEU A 69 -6.78 -11.47 -5.97
C LEU A 69 -7.05 -10.44 -7.07
N ASP A 70 -6.03 -9.71 -7.53
CA ASP A 70 -6.14 -8.77 -8.66
C ASP A 70 -6.63 -9.48 -9.94
N ILE A 71 -6.08 -10.65 -10.26
CA ILE A 71 -6.51 -11.45 -11.43
C ILE A 71 -7.94 -11.96 -11.25
N ARG A 72 -8.31 -12.42 -10.03
CA ARG A 72 -9.66 -12.88 -9.73
C ARG A 72 -10.68 -11.74 -9.84
N ASP A 73 -10.35 -10.58 -9.31
CA ASP A 73 -11.19 -9.38 -9.36
C ASP A 73 -11.36 -8.92 -10.81
N PHE A 74 -10.29 -8.93 -11.61
CA PHE A 74 -10.37 -8.59 -13.04
C PHE A 74 -11.22 -9.57 -13.84
N LYS A 75 -11.10 -10.89 -13.56
CA LYS A 75 -11.95 -11.92 -14.18
C LYS A 75 -13.41 -11.76 -13.76
N LYS A 76 -13.67 -11.45 -12.48
CA LYS A 76 -15.02 -11.19 -11.95
C LYS A 76 -15.63 -9.90 -12.49
N ALA A 77 -14.81 -8.96 -12.95
CA ALA A 77 -15.22 -7.70 -13.55
C ALA A 77 -15.43 -7.77 -15.09
N GLU A 78 -15.21 -8.93 -15.73
CA GLU A 78 -15.38 -9.13 -17.18
C GLU A 78 -14.83 -7.97 -18.05
N GLY A 79 -13.67 -7.42 -17.69
CA GLY A 79 -13.04 -6.33 -18.47
C GLY A 79 -13.77 -4.97 -18.40
N LYS A 80 -14.85 -4.85 -17.61
CA LYS A 80 -15.47 -3.57 -17.26
C LYS A 80 -14.90 -3.03 -15.96
N ILE A 81 -13.58 -2.85 -15.90
CA ILE A 81 -13.00 -1.93 -14.90
C ILE A 81 -12.81 -0.60 -15.59
N ASP A 82 -13.93 0.03 -15.91
CA ASP A 82 -13.99 1.49 -15.98
C ASP A 82 -14.33 1.93 -14.55
N PRO A 83 -13.55 2.83 -13.90
CA PRO A 83 -13.91 3.42 -12.60
C PRO A 83 -15.37 3.92 -12.58
N ARG A 84 -15.91 4.27 -13.74
CA ARG A 84 -17.29 4.67 -13.96
C ARG A 84 -18.30 3.52 -13.79
N THR A 85 -17.95 2.28 -14.16
CA THR A 85 -18.83 1.10 -14.05
C THR A 85 -18.86 0.52 -12.62
N ASP A 86 -17.77 0.61 -11.86
CA ASP A 86 -17.77 0.25 -10.44
C ASP A 86 -18.72 1.15 -9.66
N PHE A 87 -18.74 2.44 -9.98
CA PHE A 87 -19.70 3.40 -9.43
C PHE A 87 -21.15 3.09 -9.84
N GLU A 88 -21.42 2.80 -11.11
CA GLU A 88 -22.76 2.38 -11.57
C GLU A 88 -23.24 1.12 -10.86
N LYS A 89 -22.34 0.16 -10.61
CA LYS A 89 -22.65 -1.09 -9.92
C LYS A 89 -22.94 -0.87 -8.44
N TYR A 90 -22.14 -0.04 -7.75
CA TYR A 90 -22.43 0.40 -6.38
C TYR A 90 -23.75 1.17 -6.28
N MET A 91 -24.02 2.07 -7.23
CA MET A 91 -25.26 2.85 -7.28
C MET A 91 -26.48 1.97 -7.54
N ALA A 92 -26.35 0.98 -8.44
CA ALA A 92 -27.40 0.01 -8.72
C ALA A 92 -27.70 -0.89 -7.51
N ASP A 93 -26.67 -1.32 -6.77
CA ASP A 93 -26.85 -2.11 -5.54
C ASP A 93 -27.50 -1.28 -4.42
N ILE A 94 -27.13 -0.01 -4.25
CA ILE A 94 -27.79 0.92 -3.33
C ILE A 94 -29.25 1.09 -3.73
N LEU A 95 -29.56 1.40 -5.00
CA LEU A 95 -30.95 1.54 -5.46
C LEU A 95 -31.80 0.28 -5.22
N LYS A 96 -31.20 -0.90 -5.41
CA LYS A 96 -31.84 -2.20 -5.21
C LYS A 96 -32.13 -2.47 -3.73
N HIS A 97 -31.25 -2.04 -2.83
CA HIS A 97 -31.40 -2.23 -1.38
C HIS A 97 -32.23 -1.11 -0.72
N THR A 98 -32.34 0.06 -1.34
CA THR A 98 -33.15 1.20 -0.86
C THR A 98 -34.58 1.21 -1.43
N GLY A 99 -34.98 0.19 -2.20
CA GLY A 99 -36.39 -0.10 -2.48
C GLY A 99 -37.18 1.06 -3.09
N GLY A 100 -36.65 1.69 -4.14
CA GLY A 100 -37.43 2.60 -5.00
C GLY A 100 -37.88 3.93 -4.39
N LYS A 101 -37.45 4.29 -3.18
CA LYS A 101 -37.81 5.60 -2.55
C LYS A 101 -36.82 6.74 -2.83
N VAL A 102 -35.74 6.50 -3.56
CA VAL A 102 -34.80 7.54 -4.04
C VAL A 102 -35.17 8.00 -5.46
N GLN A 103 -36.46 8.08 -5.78
CA GLN A 103 -36.94 8.66 -7.04
C GLN A 103 -37.62 10.03 -6.88
N MET A 104 -37.73 10.56 -5.66
CA MET A 104 -38.13 11.96 -5.51
C MET A 104 -36.86 12.82 -5.50
N GLU A 105 -36.65 13.52 -6.62
CA GLU A 105 -35.81 14.71 -6.76
C GLU A 105 -34.40 14.57 -7.38
N LEU A 106 -34.21 13.64 -8.32
CA LEU A 106 -33.16 13.77 -9.33
C LEU A 106 -33.77 14.23 -10.67
N LYS A 107 -34.09 15.53 -10.74
CA LYS A 107 -34.29 16.22 -12.03
C LYS A 107 -32.93 16.36 -12.72
N PRO A 108 -32.81 16.06 -14.02
CA PRO A 108 -31.58 16.28 -14.77
C PRO A 108 -31.37 17.79 -14.88
N GLY A 109 -30.50 18.34 -14.04
CA GLY A 109 -30.24 19.79 -13.93
C GLY A 109 -30.08 20.32 -12.51
N THR A 110 -30.33 19.53 -11.46
CA THR A 110 -30.16 19.97 -10.08
C THR A 110 -28.84 19.46 -9.48
N THR A 111 -28.19 20.34 -8.71
CA THR A 111 -26.95 20.24 -7.93
C THR A 111 -26.57 18.86 -7.34
N GLY A 112 -27.53 17.95 -7.10
CA GLY A 112 -27.28 16.62 -6.53
C GLY A 112 -26.50 15.63 -7.41
N PHE A 113 -26.56 15.76 -8.75
CA PHE A 113 -25.72 14.92 -9.64
C PHE A 113 -24.31 15.48 -9.76
N GLN A 114 -24.15 16.81 -9.67
CA GLN A 114 -22.84 17.46 -9.60
C GLN A 114 -22.13 17.09 -8.29
N THR A 115 -22.82 17.06 -7.15
CA THR A 115 -22.19 16.65 -5.88
C THR A 115 -21.75 15.18 -5.87
N LEU A 116 -22.47 14.24 -6.50
CA LEU A 116 -22.02 12.84 -6.63
C LEU A 116 -20.86 12.64 -7.62
N VAL A 117 -20.80 13.43 -8.70
CA VAL A 117 -19.67 13.42 -9.65
C VAL A 117 -18.44 14.13 -9.07
N GLU A 118 -18.66 15.21 -8.33
CA GLU A 118 -17.61 15.96 -7.64
C GLU A 118 -17.02 15.14 -6.48
N ASP A 119 -17.84 14.44 -5.70
CA ASP A 119 -17.40 13.51 -4.64
C ASP A 119 -16.50 12.37 -5.19
N HIS A 120 -16.79 11.86 -6.40
CA HIS A 120 -15.94 10.83 -7.01
C HIS A 120 -14.59 11.37 -7.54
N THR A 121 -14.55 12.61 -8.06
CA THR A 121 -13.28 13.24 -8.44
C THR A 121 -12.39 13.55 -7.24
N VAL A 122 -13.01 13.94 -6.11
CA VAL A 122 -12.31 14.16 -4.83
C VAL A 122 -11.75 12.84 -4.28
N MET A 123 -12.50 11.71 -4.37
CA MET A 123 -11.99 10.40 -3.94
C MET A 123 -10.80 9.88 -4.76
N VAL A 124 -10.75 10.14 -6.08
CA VAL A 124 -9.60 9.74 -6.91
C VAL A 124 -8.38 10.63 -6.63
N GLN A 125 -8.61 11.91 -6.37
CA GLN A 125 -7.55 12.87 -6.05
C GLN A 125 -6.96 12.59 -4.65
N ASP A 126 -7.80 12.23 -3.68
CA ASP A 126 -7.39 11.83 -2.33
C ASP A 126 -6.58 10.54 -2.32
N ARG A 127 -6.88 9.60 -3.22
CA ARG A 127 -6.10 8.36 -3.35
C ARG A 127 -4.67 8.64 -3.79
N LYS A 128 -4.47 9.42 -4.85
CA LYS A 128 -3.13 9.81 -5.31
C LYS A 128 -2.38 10.60 -4.24
N ARG A 129 -3.07 11.50 -3.54
CA ARG A 129 -2.47 12.31 -2.46
C ARG A 129 -2.05 11.42 -1.28
N ARG A 130 -2.88 10.46 -0.88
CA ARG A 130 -2.56 9.48 0.18
C ARG A 130 -1.42 8.56 -0.23
N GLU A 131 -1.42 8.05 -1.45
CA GLU A 131 -0.32 7.24 -1.99
C GLU A 131 0.99 8.03 -1.99
N ILE A 132 0.98 9.27 -2.50
CA ILE A 132 2.16 10.16 -2.48
C ILE A 132 2.63 10.44 -1.05
N ILE A 133 1.70 10.67 -0.12
CA ILE A 133 2.04 10.88 1.30
C ILE A 133 2.69 9.62 1.89
N LEU A 134 2.16 8.43 1.63
CA LEU A 134 2.75 7.17 2.07
C LEU A 134 4.13 6.93 1.44
N PHE A 135 4.31 7.26 0.17
CA PHE A 135 5.62 7.21 -0.50
C PHE A 135 6.60 8.19 0.13
N ALA A 136 6.19 9.43 0.39
CA ALA A 136 7.02 10.42 1.06
C ALA A 136 7.44 9.96 2.46
N TYR A 137 6.52 9.31 3.21
CA TYR A 137 6.83 8.69 4.50
C TYR A 137 7.80 7.52 4.36
N PHE A 138 7.63 6.64 3.37
CA PHE A 138 8.53 5.53 3.12
C PHE A 138 9.96 6.00 2.82
N PHE A 139 10.11 6.93 1.86
CA PHE A 139 11.40 7.50 1.51
C PHE A 139 11.98 8.36 2.63
N GLY A 140 11.13 9.06 3.38
CA GLY A 140 11.53 9.84 4.55
C GLY A 140 12.08 8.96 5.67
N LEU A 141 11.42 7.83 5.97
CA LEU A 141 11.92 6.83 6.91
C LEU A 141 13.26 6.28 6.45
N LEU A 142 13.35 5.89 5.18
CA LEU A 142 14.58 5.34 4.60
C LEU A 142 15.73 6.33 4.69
N ALA A 143 15.51 7.61 4.36
CA ALA A 143 16.50 8.67 4.49
C ALA A 143 16.94 8.88 5.95
N VAL A 144 15.99 8.95 6.88
CA VAL A 144 16.27 9.16 8.31
C VAL A 144 17.03 7.97 8.91
N VAL A 145 16.65 6.74 8.59
CA VAL A 145 17.34 5.52 9.05
C VAL A 145 18.74 5.40 8.41
N LEU A 146 18.92 5.80 7.15
CA LEU A 146 20.26 5.82 6.55
C LEU A 146 21.17 6.89 7.15
N LEU A 147 20.63 8.05 7.50
CA LEU A 147 21.42 9.13 8.08
C LEU A 147 21.75 8.85 9.56
N PHE A 148 20.75 8.50 10.36
CA PHE A 148 20.87 8.44 11.83
C PHE A 148 20.84 7.02 12.40
N GLY A 149 20.72 6.01 11.54
CA GLY A 149 20.63 4.63 11.94
C GLY A 149 19.23 4.23 12.39
N PHE A 150 19.05 2.94 12.63
CA PHE A 150 17.76 2.40 13.07
C PHE A 150 17.39 2.90 14.46
N TRP A 151 18.38 3.00 15.35
CA TRP A 151 18.20 3.35 16.76
C TRP A 151 17.57 4.71 17.01
N ILE A 152 18.04 5.72 16.28
CA ILE A 152 17.57 7.11 16.40
C ILE A 152 16.51 7.38 15.33
N GLY A 153 16.69 6.82 14.14
CA GLY A 153 15.80 7.09 13.02
C GLY A 153 14.37 6.58 13.23
N TYR A 154 14.22 5.37 13.78
CA TYR A 154 12.90 4.78 14.04
C TYR A 154 12.05 5.61 15.03
N PRO A 155 12.51 5.93 16.27
CA PRO A 155 11.70 6.70 17.21
C PRO A 155 11.42 8.13 16.73
N ILE A 156 12.37 8.79 16.04
CA ILE A 156 12.14 10.11 15.45
C ILE A 156 11.02 10.04 14.41
N PHE A 157 11.12 9.09 13.48
CA PHE A 157 10.11 8.91 12.44
C PHE A 157 8.75 8.55 13.02
N MET A 158 8.71 7.65 14.00
CA MET A 158 7.49 7.24 14.70
C MET A 158 6.81 8.43 15.40
N ALA A 159 7.57 9.24 16.15
CA ALA A 159 7.05 10.44 16.79
C ALA A 159 6.51 11.45 15.77
N ALA A 160 7.25 11.68 14.67
CA ALA A 160 6.81 12.55 13.59
C ALA A 160 5.53 12.04 12.92
N PHE A 161 5.44 10.73 12.68
CA PHE A 161 4.29 10.08 12.07
C PHE A 161 3.03 10.19 12.94
N LEU A 162 3.11 9.83 14.22
CA LEU A 162 2.01 9.97 15.18
C LEU A 162 1.55 11.43 15.30
N ARG A 163 2.51 12.36 15.35
CA ARG A 163 2.21 13.78 15.51
C ARG A 163 1.54 14.40 14.29
N TYR A 164 2.01 14.06 13.10
CA TYR A 164 1.58 14.68 11.85
C TYR A 164 0.37 13.98 11.24
N TYR A 165 0.31 12.65 11.30
CA TYR A 165 -0.77 11.87 10.71
C TYR A 165 -1.93 11.63 11.67
N SER A 166 -1.64 11.22 12.91
CA SER A 166 -2.67 10.84 13.89
C SER A 166 -3.25 12.04 14.66
N ARG A 167 -2.65 13.24 14.52
CA ARG A 167 -2.99 14.47 15.28
C ARG A 167 -3.08 14.22 16.80
N GLU A 168 -2.31 13.26 17.29
CA GLU A 168 -2.37 12.82 18.68
C GLU A 168 -1.78 13.86 19.63
N THR A 169 -2.21 13.78 20.89
CA THR A 169 -1.62 14.63 21.94
C THR A 169 -0.15 14.28 22.16
N TRP A 170 0.66 15.28 22.50
CA TRP A 170 2.11 15.10 22.72
C TRP A 170 2.43 14.03 23.76
N LYS A 171 1.61 13.89 24.81
CA LYS A 171 1.77 12.86 25.84
C LYS A 171 1.62 11.44 25.26
N LEU A 172 0.57 11.22 24.48
CA LEU A 172 0.28 9.92 23.88
C LEU A 172 1.35 9.56 22.83
N THR A 173 1.79 10.55 22.04
CA THR A 173 2.88 10.37 21.07
C THR A 173 4.17 9.90 21.75
N LEU A 174 4.58 10.54 22.85
CA LEU A 174 5.78 10.15 23.58
C LEU A 174 5.65 8.78 24.23
N ILE A 175 4.51 8.48 24.86
CA ILE A 175 4.26 7.18 25.49
C ILE A 175 4.29 6.05 24.45
N LEU A 176 3.57 6.20 23.34
CA LEU A 176 3.55 5.20 22.27
C LEU A 176 4.91 5.03 21.62
N THR A 177 5.61 6.13 21.35
CA THR A 177 6.94 6.07 20.73
C THR A 177 7.94 5.39 21.66
N ALA A 178 8.00 5.78 22.94
CA ALA A 178 8.88 5.17 23.91
C ALA A 178 8.56 3.69 24.13
N GLY A 179 7.27 3.34 24.28
CA GLY A 179 6.84 1.96 24.44
C GLY A 179 7.17 1.10 23.22
N SER A 180 6.88 1.59 22.02
CA SER A 180 7.20 0.88 20.77
C SER A 180 8.71 0.75 20.56
N TRP A 181 9.50 1.77 20.91
CA TRP A 181 10.96 1.74 20.84
C TRP A 181 11.56 0.70 21.80
N ILE A 182 11.09 0.64 23.06
CA ILE A 182 11.56 -0.36 24.04
C ILE A 182 11.24 -1.78 23.58
N VAL A 183 10.01 -2.03 23.12
CA VAL A 183 9.60 -3.36 22.64
C VAL A 183 10.41 -3.76 21.41
N MET A 184 10.55 -2.85 20.44
CA MET A 184 11.33 -3.10 19.23
C MET A 184 12.78 -3.38 19.56
N HIS A 185 13.37 -2.60 20.47
CA HIS A 185 14.73 -2.80 20.95
C HIS A 185 14.88 -4.17 21.62
N GLY A 186 13.98 -4.52 22.53
CA GLY A 186 13.97 -5.82 23.20
C GLY A 186 13.94 -6.96 22.20
N ILE A 187 13.02 -6.93 21.23
CA ILE A 187 12.92 -7.97 20.20
C ILE A 187 14.21 -8.03 19.35
N LEU A 188 14.70 -6.90 18.84
CA LEU A 188 15.82 -6.92 17.91
C LEU A 188 17.15 -7.32 18.56
N VAL A 189 17.39 -6.86 19.79
CA VAL A 189 18.64 -7.15 20.51
C VAL A 189 18.61 -8.52 21.15
N THR A 190 17.49 -8.90 21.81
CA THR A 190 17.45 -10.18 22.53
C THR A 190 17.02 -11.36 21.67
N LEU A 191 16.16 -11.14 20.67
CA LEU A 191 15.57 -12.23 19.87
C LEU A 191 16.25 -12.39 18.51
N LEU A 192 16.74 -11.31 17.88
CA LEU A 192 17.36 -11.39 16.56
C LEU A 192 18.88 -11.13 16.54
N GLU A 193 19.51 -10.76 17.67
CA GLU A 193 20.96 -10.43 17.78
C GLU A 193 21.50 -9.58 16.61
N GLN A 194 20.67 -8.70 16.05
CA GLN A 194 21.04 -8.01 14.82
C GLN A 194 21.98 -6.85 15.08
N VAL A 195 23.05 -6.78 14.29
CA VAL A 195 23.82 -5.55 14.10
C VAL A 195 22.93 -4.56 13.33
N LEU A 196 22.37 -3.62 14.07
CA LEU A 196 21.55 -2.54 13.52
C LEU A 196 22.47 -1.49 12.90
N PHE A 197 22.10 -1.00 11.72
CA PHE A 197 22.85 0.06 11.06
C PHE A 197 22.81 1.33 11.92
N GLU A 198 23.99 1.88 12.22
CA GLU A 198 24.16 3.06 13.09
C GLU A 198 23.93 4.39 12.38
N GLY A 199 23.97 4.39 11.04
CA GLY A 199 23.74 5.57 10.22
C GLY A 199 25.03 6.30 9.86
N PHE A 200 25.10 6.82 8.64
CA PHE A 200 26.29 7.49 8.13
C PHE A 200 26.66 8.76 8.93
N VAL A 201 25.66 9.52 9.38
CA VAL A 201 25.88 10.76 10.14
C VAL A 201 26.32 10.46 11.56
N THR A 202 25.67 9.48 12.20
CA THR A 202 26.02 9.05 13.56
C THR A 202 27.47 8.55 13.61
N GLU A 203 27.85 7.70 12.65
CA GLU A 203 29.20 7.15 12.53
C GLU A 203 30.23 8.26 12.25
N TYR A 204 29.93 9.20 11.35
CA TYR A 204 30.80 10.34 11.06
C TYR A 204 31.02 11.24 12.27
N VAL A 205 29.96 11.53 13.05
CA VAL A 205 30.06 12.36 14.25
C VAL A 205 30.86 11.66 15.34
N LEU A 206 30.61 10.38 15.58
CA LEU A 206 31.34 9.60 16.59
C LEU A 206 32.82 9.52 16.26
N ASN A 207 33.19 9.17 15.02
CA ASN A 207 34.58 9.06 14.61
C ASN A 207 35.33 10.40 14.63
N ASN A 208 34.66 11.52 14.35
CA ASN A 208 35.31 12.82 14.26
C ASN A 208 35.37 13.57 15.59
N TRP A 209 34.44 13.31 16.52
CA TRP A 209 34.39 13.97 17.84
C TRP A 209 34.92 13.11 18.99
N PHE A 210 34.90 11.79 18.84
CA PHE A 210 35.44 10.84 19.81
C PHE A 210 36.39 9.86 19.12
N PRO A 211 37.55 10.33 18.62
CA PRO A 211 38.56 9.41 18.10
C PRO A 211 39.13 8.60 19.28
N GLU A 212 38.99 7.27 19.22
CA GLU A 212 39.73 6.35 20.09
C GLU A 212 41.23 6.28 19.70
#